data_AF-A0A7W1FDE1-F1
#
_entry.id   AF-A0A7W1FDE1-F1
#
_cell.length_a   1.000
_cell.length_b   1.000
_cell.length_c   1.000
_cell.angle_alpha   90.00
_cell.angle_beta   90.00
_cell.angle_gamma   90.00
#
_symmetry.space_group_name_H-M   'P 1'
#
loop_
_entity.id
_entity.type
_entity.pdbx_description
1 polymer ?
#
loop_
_entity_poly.entity_id
_entity_poly.type
_entity_poly.pdbx_seq_one_letter_code
_entity_poly.pdbx_strand_id
1 'polypeptide(L)'
;AYQLLSPLLGVSGASTLFAVALLASGQNSTLTGTLAGQIVMEGFLNIRLRPWLRRLITRLIAIVPAVFVTFFYGASGTTQLLIFSQVVLSMQLSFAVFPLVMFTSDKLKMGEFVNPLWRKILSYTVAVIIASLNAWLLAQIFREWFMT
;
A
#
# COMPACT_ATOMS: atom_id res chain seq x y z
N ALA A 1 5.57 -8.38 -18.76
CA ALA A 1 4.11 -8.60 -18.77
C ALA A 1 3.54 -8.75 -20.18
N TYR A 2 3.65 -7.76 -21.07
CA TYR A 2 3.15 -7.85 -22.46
C TYR A 2 3.79 -8.98 -23.32
N GLN A 3 5.09 -9.23 -23.14
CA GLN A 3 5.80 -10.34 -23.78
C GLN A 3 5.27 -11.74 -23.39
N LEU A 4 4.62 -11.86 -22.22
CA LEU A 4 4.04 -13.14 -21.76
C LEU A 4 2.65 -13.41 -22.36
N LEU A 5 1.94 -12.37 -22.82
CA LEU A 5 0.60 -12.47 -23.43
C LEU A 5 0.65 -12.58 -24.97
N SER A 6 1.79 -12.25 -25.57
CA SER A 6 2.01 -12.28 -27.02
C SER A 6 1.79 -13.66 -27.68
N PRO A 7 2.13 -14.81 -27.04
CA PRO A 7 1.95 -16.12 -27.65
C PRO A 7 0.49 -16.61 -27.72
N LEU A 8 -0.43 -16.07 -26.91
CA LEU A 8 -1.79 -16.62 -26.74
C LEU A 8 -2.90 -15.80 -27.43
N LEU A 9 -2.68 -14.49 -27.69
CA LEU A 9 -3.74 -13.57 -28.13
C LEU A 9 -3.41 -12.76 -29.39
N GLY A 10 -2.20 -12.91 -29.93
CA GLY A 10 -1.66 -12.01 -30.95
C GLY A 10 -1.27 -10.65 -30.37
N VAL A 11 -0.22 -10.06 -30.95
CA VAL A 11 0.50 -8.87 -30.44
C VAL A 11 -0.45 -7.66 -30.22
N SER A 12 -1.49 -7.46 -31.04
CA SER A 12 -2.44 -6.34 -30.89
C SER A 12 -3.53 -6.54 -29.81
N GLY A 13 -3.99 -7.77 -29.56
CA GLY A 13 -5.02 -8.05 -28.55
C GLY A 13 -4.46 -7.95 -27.14
N ALA A 14 -3.25 -8.49 -26.93
CA ALA A 14 -2.56 -8.47 -25.65
C ALA A 14 -2.20 -7.05 -25.17
N SER A 15 -1.84 -6.13 -26.07
CA SER A 15 -1.43 -4.76 -25.71
C SER A 15 -2.63 -3.94 -25.28
N THR A 16 -3.73 -4.05 -26.02
CA THR A 16 -4.98 -3.35 -25.73
C THR A 16 -5.55 -3.82 -24.39
N LEU A 17 -5.62 -5.14 -24.16
CA LEU A 17 -6.09 -5.69 -22.89
C LEU A 17 -5.21 -5.28 -21.71
N PHE A 18 -3.88 -5.27 -21.90
CA PHE A 18 -2.95 -4.80 -20.88
C PHE A 18 -3.13 -3.30 -20.59
N ALA A 19 -3.30 -2.47 -21.61
CA ALA A 19 -3.56 -1.04 -21.43
C ALA A 19 -4.86 -0.78 -20.67
N VAL A 20 -5.94 -1.50 -21.00
CA VAL A 20 -7.22 -1.42 -20.28
C VAL A 20 -7.07 -1.88 -18.84
N ALA A 21 -6.38 -2.98 -18.59
CA ALA A 21 -6.13 -3.48 -17.23
C ALA A 21 -5.32 -2.47 -16.40
N LEU A 22 -4.32 -1.83 -17.00
CA LEU A 22 -3.51 -0.81 -16.34
C LEU A 22 -4.33 0.45 -16.00
N LEU A 23 -5.17 0.91 -16.93
CA LEU A 23 -6.10 2.01 -16.69
C LEU A 23 -7.10 1.69 -15.58
N ALA A 24 -7.71 0.50 -15.62
CA ALA A 24 -8.67 0.04 -14.62
C ALA A 24 -8.03 -0.05 -13.22
N SER A 25 -6.82 -0.59 -13.12
CA SER A 25 -6.05 -0.64 -11.87
C SER A 25 -5.77 0.76 -11.30
N GLY A 26 -5.41 1.73 -12.15
CA GLY A 26 -5.20 3.12 -11.75
C GLY A 26 -6.45 3.81 -11.19
N GLN A 27 -7.62 3.53 -11.77
CA GLN A 27 -8.89 4.08 -11.26
C GLN A 27 -9.23 3.51 -9.88
N ASN A 28 -9.08 2.19 -9.69
CA ASN A 28 -9.34 1.54 -8.42
C ASN A 28 -8.47 2.09 -7.27
N SER A 29 -7.17 2.27 -7.54
CA SER A 29 -6.23 2.85 -6.57
C SER A 29 -6.62 4.28 -6.17
N THR A 30 -7.05 5.10 -7.13
CA THR A 30 -7.48 6.48 -6.85
C THR A 30 -8.72 6.53 -5.95
N LEU A 31 -9.76 5.77 -6.28
CA LEU A 31 -11.00 5.76 -5.51
C LEU A 31 -10.75 5.28 -4.08
N THR A 32 -10.10 4.13 -3.94
CA THR A 32 -9.76 3.55 -2.63
C THR A 32 -8.89 4.50 -1.82
N GLY A 33 -7.89 5.12 -2.44
CA GLY A 33 -7.01 6.09 -1.79
C GLY A 33 -7.74 7.33 -1.26
N THR A 34 -8.70 7.88 -2.02
CA THR A 34 -9.46 9.07 -1.57
C THR A 34 -10.42 8.78 -0.42
N LEU A 35 -11.05 7.60 -0.42
CA LEU A 35 -11.96 7.15 0.63
C LEU A 35 -11.20 6.77 1.91
N ALA A 36 -10.14 5.95 1.79
CA ALA A 36 -9.29 5.60 2.92
C ALA A 36 -8.64 6.86 3.53
N GLY A 37 -8.14 7.76 2.68
CA GLY A 37 -7.62 9.06 3.12
C GLY A 37 -8.67 9.89 3.85
N GLN A 38 -9.95 9.84 3.46
CA GLN A 38 -11.02 10.51 4.21
C GLN A 38 -11.16 9.97 5.62
N ILE A 39 -11.29 8.65 5.73
CA ILE A 39 -11.54 7.96 6.99
C ILE A 39 -10.40 8.24 7.96
N VAL A 40 -9.16 8.18 7.48
CA VAL A 40 -7.99 8.47 8.31
C VAL A 40 -7.92 9.95 8.68
N MET A 41 -8.12 10.88 7.74
CA MET A 41 -8.04 12.32 8.03
C MET A 41 -9.13 12.80 8.98
N GLU A 42 -10.37 12.33 8.81
CA GLU A 42 -11.48 12.70 9.69
C GLU A 42 -11.40 11.97 11.03
N GLY A 43 -11.02 10.69 11.05
CA GLY A 43 -10.94 9.89 12.26
C GLY A 43 -9.75 10.22 13.15
N PHE A 44 -8.55 10.42 12.59
CA PHE A 44 -7.33 10.66 13.37
C PHE A 44 -6.93 12.13 13.48
N LEU A 45 -7.19 12.93 12.43
CA LEU A 45 -6.75 14.34 12.39
C LEU A 45 -7.91 15.34 12.56
N ASN A 46 -9.17 14.89 12.51
CA ASN A 46 -10.36 15.74 12.48
C ASN A 46 -10.33 16.83 11.37
N ILE A 47 -9.65 16.56 10.25
CA ILE A 47 -9.54 17.51 9.13
C ILE A 47 -10.54 17.16 8.03
N ARG A 48 -11.43 18.11 7.69
CA ARG A 48 -12.40 17.97 6.59
C ARG A 48 -11.99 18.81 5.39
N LEU A 49 -11.36 18.17 4.39
CA LEU A 49 -11.03 18.80 3.10
C LEU A 49 -12.02 18.41 2.01
N ARG A 50 -12.25 19.32 1.05
CA ARG A 50 -13.00 19.02 -0.19
C ARG A 50 -12.28 17.90 -0.99
N PRO A 51 -13.00 16.93 -1.58
CA PRO A 51 -12.39 15.77 -2.25
C PRO A 51 -11.38 16.11 -3.35
N TRP A 52 -11.67 17.13 -4.16
CA TRP A 52 -10.77 17.56 -5.25
C TRP A 52 -9.44 18.11 -4.71
N LEU A 53 -9.49 18.89 -3.62
CA LEU A 53 -8.32 19.48 -2.99
C LEU A 53 -7.46 18.39 -2.34
N ARG A 54 -8.09 17.43 -1.65
CA ARG A 54 -7.41 16.27 -1.09
C ARG A 54 -6.67 15.48 -2.17
N ARG A 55 -7.33 15.19 -3.29
CA ARG A 55 -6.74 14.47 -4.43
C ARG A 55 -5.58 15.24 -5.05
N LEU A 56 -5.67 16.57 -5.15
CA LEU A 56 -4.60 17.40 -5.68
C LEU A 56 -3.38 17.37 -4.75
N ILE A 57 -3.57 17.59 -3.45
CA ILE A 57 -2.49 17.62 -2.46
C ILE A 57 -1.76 16.27 -2.42
N THR A 58 -2.46 15.15 -2.27
CA THR A 58 -1.81 13.82 -2.19
C THR A 58 -1.07 13.46 -3.46
N ARG A 59 -1.62 13.84 -4.63
CA ARG A 59 -0.97 13.60 -5.92
C ARG A 59 0.27 14.48 -6.13
N LEU A 60 0.24 15.74 -5.69
CA LEU A 60 1.41 16.62 -5.73
C LEU A 60 2.51 16.11 -4.80
N ILE A 61 2.16 15.69 -3.57
CA ILE A 61 3.13 15.11 -2.62
C ILE A 61 3.77 13.84 -3.18
N ALA A 62 3.04 13.03 -3.95
CA ALA A 62 3.60 11.83 -4.59
C ALA A 62 4.48 12.15 -5.82
N ILE A 63 4.05 13.11 -6.66
CA ILE A 63 4.73 13.41 -7.93
C ILE A 63 6.01 14.22 -7.71
N VAL A 64 6.02 15.20 -6.79
CA VAL A 64 7.17 16.09 -6.59
C VAL A 64 8.47 15.32 -6.27
N PRO A 65 8.49 14.37 -5.31
CA PRO A 65 9.68 13.56 -5.03
C PRO A 65 10.07 12.68 -6.23
N ALA A 66 9.08 12.11 -6.91
CA ALA A 66 9.33 11.27 -8.08
C ALA A 66 9.99 12.04 -9.23
N VAL A 67 9.51 13.24 -9.53
CA VAL A 67 10.09 14.13 -10.54
C VAL A 67 11.50 14.56 -10.13
N PHE A 68 11.69 14.96 -8.88
CA PHE A 68 13.00 15.37 -8.37
C PHE A 68 14.04 14.24 -8.47
N VAL A 69 13.72 13.05 -7.94
CA VAL A 69 14.63 11.89 -8.01
C VAL A 69 14.91 11.49 -9.46
N THR A 70 13.90 11.51 -10.33
CA THR A 70 14.08 11.16 -11.74
C THR A 70 14.98 12.18 -12.46
N PHE A 71 14.85 13.46 -12.14
CA PHE A 71 15.67 14.52 -12.74
C PHE A 71 17.15 14.41 -12.33
N PHE A 72 17.45 14.12 -11.06
CA PHE A 72 18.82 14.07 -10.55
C PHE A 72 19.49 12.69 -10.68
N TYR A 73 18.74 11.60 -10.55
CA TYR A 73 19.28 10.24 -10.45
C TYR A 73 18.83 9.31 -11.58
N GLY A 74 17.98 9.78 -12.51
CA GLY A 74 17.51 8.98 -13.64
C GLY A 74 16.71 7.73 -13.22
N ALA A 75 16.71 6.72 -14.10
CA ALA A 75 15.88 5.52 -13.95
C ALA A 75 16.23 4.62 -12.75
N SER A 76 17.50 4.61 -12.33
CA SER A 76 17.95 3.88 -11.13
C SER A 76 17.39 4.51 -9.86
N GLY A 77 17.39 5.83 -9.76
CA GLY A 77 16.78 6.56 -8.64
C GLY A 77 15.28 6.35 -8.54
N THR A 78 14.55 6.34 -9.67
CA THR A 78 13.11 6.06 -9.67
C THR A 78 12.81 4.65 -9.16
N THR A 79 13.63 3.66 -9.53
CA THR A 79 13.50 2.28 -9.03
C THR A 79 13.71 2.21 -7.52
N GLN A 80 14.73 2.89 -6.98
CA GLN A 80 14.97 2.96 -5.55
C GLN A 80 13.82 3.65 -4.80
N LEU A 81 13.25 4.73 -5.37
CA LEU A 81 12.09 5.41 -4.80
C LEU A 81 10.85 4.51 -4.78
N LEU A 82 10.66 3.69 -5.82
CA LEU A 82 9.58 2.70 -5.86
C LEU A 82 9.77 1.64 -4.77
N ILE A 83 10.98 1.10 -4.60
CA ILE A 83 11.30 0.14 -3.53
C ILE A 83 11.04 0.77 -2.17
N PHE A 84 11.53 1.99 -1.95
CA PHE A 84 11.32 2.73 -0.71
C PHE A 84 9.83 2.93 -0.40
N SER A 85 9.03 3.28 -1.41
CA SER A 85 7.57 3.41 -1.26
C SER A 85 6.93 2.10 -0.80
N GLN A 86 7.41 0.95 -1.29
CA GLN A 86 6.93 -0.35 -0.84
C GLN A 86 7.32 -0.64 0.62
N VAL A 87 8.53 -0.28 1.03
CA VAL A 87 8.95 -0.43 2.45
C VAL A 87 8.05 0.39 3.37
N VAL A 88 7.78 1.64 3.00
CA VAL A 88 6.91 2.53 3.77
C VAL A 88 5.49 1.96 3.87
N LEU A 89 4.95 1.37 2.80
CA LEU A 89 3.64 0.70 2.81
C LEU A 89 3.64 -0.57 3.66
N SER A 90 4.71 -1.36 3.59
CA SER A 90 4.83 -2.63 4.30
C SER A 90 4.85 -2.41 5.82
N MET A 91 5.57 -1.37 6.27
CA MET A 91 5.56 -0.93 7.67
C MET A 91 4.16 -0.50 8.13
N GLN A 92 3.43 0.27 7.33
CA GLN A 92 2.07 0.72 7.67
C GLN A 92 1.13 -0.44 7.93
N LEU A 93 1.24 -1.53 7.16
CA LEU A 93 0.39 -2.71 7.31
C LEU A 93 0.57 -3.35 8.69
N SER A 94 1.79 -3.53 9.16
CA SER A 94 2.04 -4.06 10.52
C SER A 94 1.38 -3.18 11.58
N PHE A 95 1.52 -1.86 11.48
CA PHE A 95 0.89 -0.92 12.41
C PHE A 95 -0.64 -0.90 12.33
N ALA A 96 -1.24 -1.23 11.18
CA ALA A 96 -2.68 -1.31 11.04
C ALA A 96 -3.28 -2.62 11.58
N VAL A 97 -2.58 -3.75 11.38
CA VAL A 97 -3.09 -5.08 11.74
C VAL A 97 -3.17 -5.27 13.26
N PHE A 98 -2.17 -4.85 14.04
CA PHE A 98 -2.20 -5.05 15.49
C PHE A 98 -3.37 -4.34 16.19
N PRO A 99 -3.63 -3.03 15.96
CA PRO A 99 -4.80 -2.35 16.51
C PRO A 99 -6.11 -2.95 16.03
N LEU A 100 -6.19 -3.39 14.76
CA LEU A 100 -7.39 -4.05 14.25
C LEU A 100 -7.70 -5.35 15.01
N VAL A 101 -6.70 -6.21 15.22
CA VAL A 101 -6.87 -7.45 15.99
C VAL A 101 -7.19 -7.14 17.46
N MET A 102 -6.55 -6.12 18.04
CA MET A 102 -6.85 -5.67 19.40
C MET A 102 -8.29 -5.20 19.53
N PHE A 103 -8.78 -4.34 18.63
CA PHE A 103 -10.14 -3.78 18.69
C PHE A 103 -11.21 -4.83 18.42
N THR A 104 -10.97 -5.75 17.49
CA THR A 104 -11.91 -6.86 17.20
C THR A 104 -11.92 -7.95 18.28
N SER A 105 -10.92 -7.95 19.16
CA SER A 105 -10.83 -8.86 20.32
C SER A 105 -11.29 -8.22 21.63
N ASP A 106 -11.66 -6.94 21.62
CA ASP A 106 -12.09 -6.19 22.79
C ASP A 106 -13.61 -6.36 23.01
N LYS A 107 -13.99 -6.96 24.14
CA LYS A 107 -15.39 -7.18 24.52
C LYS A 107 -16.15 -5.88 24.73
N LEU A 108 -15.49 -4.82 25.20
CA LEU A 108 -16.12 -3.52 25.43
C LEU A 108 -16.48 -2.83 24.11
N LYS A 109 -15.70 -3.08 23.04
CA LYS A 109 -15.93 -2.49 21.72
C LYS A 109 -16.85 -3.31 20.82
N MET A 110 -16.75 -4.63 20.88
CA MET A 110 -17.47 -5.54 19.95
C MET A 110 -18.72 -6.18 20.55
N GLY A 111 -18.91 -6.13 21.88
CA GLY A 111 -20.05 -6.74 22.55
C GLY A 111 -20.18 -8.23 22.24
N GLU A 112 -21.35 -8.64 21.75
CA GLU A 112 -21.65 -10.03 21.36
C GLU A 112 -20.88 -10.50 20.11
N PHE A 113 -20.36 -9.56 19.29
CA PHE A 113 -19.60 -9.86 18.07
C PHE A 113 -18.09 -10.00 18.30
N VAL A 114 -17.65 -10.16 19.55
CA VAL A 114 -16.23 -10.33 19.87
C VAL A 114 -15.67 -11.61 19.24
N ASN A 115 -14.42 -11.57 18.81
CA ASN A 115 -13.78 -12.74 18.23
C ASN A 115 -13.70 -13.89 19.26
N PRO A 116 -14.17 -15.12 18.91
CA PRO A 116 -13.94 -16.30 19.73
C PRO A 116 -12.44 -16.60 19.79
N LEU A 117 -12.00 -17.31 20.85
CA LEU A 117 -10.59 -17.57 21.14
C LEU A 117 -9.80 -18.12 19.93
N TRP A 118 -10.41 -19.01 19.12
CA TRP A 118 -9.74 -19.56 17.94
C TRP A 118 -9.43 -18.49 16.88
N ARG A 119 -10.37 -17.56 16.59
CA ARG A 119 -10.14 -16.44 15.64
C ARG A 119 -9.12 -15.49 16.21
N LYS A 120 -9.17 -15.22 17.51
CA LYS A 120 -8.19 -14.37 18.19
C LYS A 120 -6.78 -14.94 18.03
N ILE A 121 -6.57 -16.22 18.35
CA ILE A 121 -5.27 -16.89 18.19
C ILE A 121 -4.83 -16.83 16.73
N LEU A 122 -5.71 -17.20 15.78
CA LEU A 122 -5.38 -17.17 14.35
C LEU A 122 -4.98 -15.78 13.88
N SER A 123 -5.74 -14.74 14.24
CA SER A 123 -5.47 -13.35 13.86
C SER A 123 -4.17 -12.82 14.46
N TYR A 124 -3.86 -13.14 15.72
CA TYR A 124 -2.57 -12.77 16.32
C TYR A 124 -1.41 -13.54 15.69
N THR A 125 -1.57 -14.82 15.36
CA THR A 125 -0.55 -15.59 14.65
C THR A 125 -0.25 -14.97 13.28
N VAL A 126 -1.29 -14.64 12.51
CA VAL A 126 -1.12 -13.96 11.21
C VAL A 126 -0.46 -12.59 11.38
N ALA A 127 -0.87 -11.80 12.38
CA ALA A 127 -0.27 -10.51 12.67
C ALA A 127 1.24 -10.63 12.99
N VAL A 128 1.63 -11.61 13.79
CA VAL A 128 3.03 -11.90 14.12
C VAL A 128 3.80 -12.35 12.88
N ILE A 129 3.25 -13.22 12.04
CA ILE A 129 3.90 -13.64 10.79
C ILE A 129 4.15 -12.43 9.89
N ILE A 130 3.13 -11.59 9.68
CA ILE A 130 3.24 -10.38 8.88
C ILE A 130 4.32 -9.45 9.44
N ALA A 131 4.35 -9.23 10.76
CA ALA A 131 5.32 -8.35 11.40
C ALA A 131 6.75 -8.89 11.26
N SER A 132 6.95 -10.20 11.45
CA SER A 132 8.25 -10.86 11.28
C SER A 132 8.75 -10.78 9.85
N LEU A 133 7.88 -11.02 8.85
CA LEU A 133 8.23 -10.91 7.43
C LEU A 133 8.58 -9.46 7.05
N ASN A 134 7.84 -8.48 7.57
CA ASN A 134 8.14 -7.06 7.36
C ASN A 134 9.48 -6.67 7.99
N ALA A 135 9.76 -7.11 9.21
CA ALA A 135 11.03 -6.85 9.89
C ALA A 135 12.21 -7.48 9.14
N TRP A 136 12.03 -8.71 8.63
CA TRP A 136 13.04 -9.38 7.81
C TRP A 136 13.30 -8.64 6.49
N LEU A 137 12.25 -8.26 5.76
CA LEU A 137 12.36 -7.47 4.53
C LEU A 137 13.10 -6.15 4.77
N LEU A 138 12.74 -5.46 5.86
CA LEU A 138 13.36 -4.21 6.25
C LEU A 138 14.85 -4.40 6.56
N ALA A 139 15.20 -5.44 7.33
CA ALA A 139 16.60 -5.76 7.62
C ALA A 139 17.39 -6.07 6.35
N GLN A 140 16.80 -6.78 5.38
CA GLN A 140 17.43 -7.05 4.09
C GLN A 140 17.70 -5.76 3.31
N ILE A 141 16.70 -4.90 3.16
CA ILE A 141 16.81 -3.66 2.38
C ILE A 141 17.81 -2.69 3.04
N PHE A 142 17.79 -2.57 4.36
CA PHE A 142 18.78 -1.78 5.09
C PHE A 142 20.19 -2.32 4.87
N ARG A 143 20.38 -3.64 4.90
CA ARG A 143 21.68 -4.26 4.64
C ARG A 143 22.15 -4.01 3.22
N GLU A 144 21.26 -4.10 2.23
CA GLU A 144 21.59 -3.77 0.83
C GLU A 144 22.02 -2.30 0.69
N TRP A 145 21.28 -1.36 1.28
CA TRP A 145 21.63 0.07 1.26
C TRP A 145 22.96 0.38 1.95
N PHE A 146 23.29 -0.28 3.06
CA PHE A 146 24.56 -0.06 3.75
C PHE A 146 25.77 -0.71 3.06
N MET A 147 25.53 -1.69 2.18
CA MET A 147 26.58 -2.40 1.43
C MET A 147 26.82 -1.85 0.02
N THR A 148 26.06 -0.82 -0.40
CA THR A 148 26.19 -0.13 -1.70
C THR A 148 26.82 1.25 -1.50
#